data_AF-A0A1E3S1J6-F1
#
_entry.id   AF-A0A1E3S1J6-F1
#
_cell.length_a   1.000
_cell.length_b   1.000
_cell.length_c   1.000
_cell.angle_alpha   90.00
_cell.angle_beta   90.00
_cell.angle_gamma   90.00
#
_symmetry.space_group_name_H-M   'P 1'
#
loop_
_entity.id
_entity.type
_entity.pdbx_description
1 polymer ?
#
loop_
_entity_poly.entity_id
_entity_poly.type
_entity_poly.pdbx_seq_one_letter_code
_entity_poly.pdbx_strand_id
1 'polypeptide(L)'
;MTVLPGPVRQIGYVVTDLDRALASWLELGVGPWFVRRGLTLTASYRGEPCQITQSLAMANSGDLQVELIQQEDQTPSVFTEFLAARGEGFHQIAYWAEDFDATMQAVSAAGWPVVWSGGEDVGTRFAYVEPPNCPASVVEIMELTEITAGMAEFVRDAATDWDGSDPIRALGG
;
A
#
# COMPACT_ATOMS: atom_id res chain seq x y z
N MET A 1 2.20 -20.42 -15.70
CA MET A 1 1.54 -19.51 -14.75
C MET A 1 2.43 -18.29 -14.58
N THR A 2 1.84 -17.10 -14.50
CA THR A 2 2.55 -15.89 -14.07
C THR A 2 2.75 -15.95 -12.56
N VAL A 3 3.82 -15.34 -12.04
CA VAL A 3 4.10 -15.30 -10.58
C VAL A 3 3.06 -14.43 -9.85
N LEU A 4 2.60 -13.36 -10.51
CA LEU A 4 1.69 -12.37 -9.94
C LEU A 4 0.22 -12.73 -10.23
N PRO A 5 -0.71 -12.43 -9.29
CA PRO A 5 -2.06 -12.99 -9.27
C PRO A 5 -3.10 -12.24 -10.13
N GLY A 6 -2.68 -11.39 -11.08
CA GLY A 6 -3.63 -10.66 -11.93
C GLY A 6 -3.10 -9.30 -12.38
N PRO A 7 -3.99 -8.31 -12.62
CA PRO A 7 -3.57 -6.95 -12.94
C PRO A 7 -3.09 -6.20 -11.69
N VAL A 8 -2.31 -5.14 -11.90
CA VAL A 8 -2.02 -4.15 -10.86
C VAL A 8 -3.33 -3.52 -10.38
N ARG A 9 -3.51 -3.40 -9.07
CA ARG A 9 -4.71 -2.85 -8.44
C ARG A 9 -4.47 -1.52 -7.75
N GLN A 10 -3.26 -1.31 -7.25
CA GLN A 10 -2.91 -0.14 -6.46
C GLN A 10 -1.48 0.30 -6.72
N ILE A 11 -1.25 1.60 -6.53
CA ILE A 11 0.09 2.19 -6.45
C ILE A 11 0.26 2.87 -5.10
N GLY A 12 1.42 2.69 -4.49
CA GLY A 12 1.75 3.31 -3.21
C GLY A 12 2.84 4.37 -3.34
N TYR A 13 2.63 5.48 -2.65
CA TYR A 13 3.58 6.57 -2.51
C TYR A 13 3.99 6.72 -1.06
N VAL A 14 5.29 6.74 -0.81
CA VAL A 14 5.84 7.03 0.52
C VAL A 14 6.14 8.52 0.61
N VAL A 15 5.64 9.15 1.66
CA VAL A 15 5.73 10.60 1.90
C VAL A 15 6.14 10.89 3.34
N THR A 16 6.74 12.04 3.56
CA THR A 16 7.15 12.55 4.89
C THR A 16 6.09 13.45 5.52
N ASP A 17 5.17 13.97 4.71
CA ASP A 17 4.05 14.82 5.14
C ASP A 17 2.80 14.44 4.34
N LEU A 18 1.91 13.69 4.99
CA LEU A 18 0.70 13.18 4.37
C LEU A 18 -0.27 14.30 3.99
N ASP A 19 -0.38 15.36 4.80
CA ASP A 19 -1.33 16.44 4.53
C ASP A 19 -0.89 17.28 3.33
N ARG A 20 0.41 17.54 3.20
CA ARG A 20 0.98 18.18 1.99
C ARG A 20 0.79 17.31 0.75
N ALA A 21 0.99 16.00 0.87
CA ALA A 21 0.80 15.07 -0.25
C ALA A 21 -0.68 15.04 -0.68
N LEU A 22 -1.60 14.91 0.27
CA LEU A 22 -3.05 14.97 0.03
C LEU A 22 -3.44 16.25 -0.71
N ALA A 23 -2.99 17.41 -0.25
CA ALA A 23 -3.25 18.68 -0.93
C ALA A 23 -2.78 18.69 -2.39
N SER A 24 -1.57 18.16 -2.64
CA SER A 24 -1.00 18.10 -4.00
C SER A 24 -1.80 17.17 -4.93
N TRP A 25 -2.28 16.04 -4.42
CA TRP A 25 -3.13 15.12 -5.20
C TRP A 25 -4.54 15.66 -5.45
N LEU A 26 -5.09 16.40 -4.49
CA LEU A 26 -6.38 17.08 -4.64
C LEU A 26 -6.34 18.16 -5.72
N GLU A 27 -5.23 18.89 -5.85
CA GLU A 27 -5.02 19.84 -6.96
C GLU A 27 -5.03 19.16 -8.34
N LEU A 28 -4.67 17.87 -8.41
CA LEU A 28 -4.76 17.04 -9.61
C LEU A 28 -6.16 16.43 -9.83
N GLY A 29 -7.10 16.66 -8.93
CA GLY A 29 -8.46 16.11 -8.98
C GLY A 29 -8.58 14.65 -8.52
N VAL A 30 -7.59 14.13 -7.77
CA VAL A 30 -7.65 12.78 -7.21
C VAL A 30 -8.22 12.83 -5.80
N GLY A 31 -9.37 12.18 -5.60
CA GLY A 31 -10.09 12.09 -4.33
C GLY A 31 -11.46 11.43 -4.53
N PRO A 32 -12.30 11.37 -3.49
CA PRO A 32 -12.02 11.81 -2.13
C PRO A 32 -11.02 10.85 -1.45
N TRP A 33 -10.26 11.38 -0.50
CA TRP A 33 -9.27 10.62 0.26
C TRP A 33 -9.84 10.09 1.55
N PHE A 34 -9.50 8.84 1.83
CA PHE A 34 -9.91 8.10 3.02
C PHE A 34 -8.69 7.84 3.90
N VAL A 35 -8.69 8.44 5.08
CA VAL A 35 -7.47 8.62 5.88
C VAL A 35 -7.54 7.90 7.22
N ARG A 36 -6.47 7.16 7.54
CA ARG A 36 -6.22 6.54 8.84
C ARG A 36 -4.91 7.07 9.40
N ARG A 37 -4.91 7.46 10.68
CA ARG A 37 -3.72 8.03 11.34
C ARG A 37 -3.26 7.23 12.53
N GLY A 38 -1.95 7.27 12.80
CA GLY A 38 -1.35 6.69 14.00
C GLY A 38 -1.57 5.19 14.14
N LEU A 39 -1.60 4.46 13.02
CA LEU A 39 -1.74 3.01 13.03
C LEU A 39 -0.42 2.37 13.45
N THR A 40 -0.45 1.51 14.46
CA THR A 40 0.67 0.62 14.76
C THR A 40 0.63 -0.57 13.79
N LEU A 41 1.71 -0.79 13.05
CA LEU A 41 1.88 -1.95 12.19
C LEU A 41 3.06 -2.80 12.67
N THR A 42 2.79 -4.08 12.93
CA THR A 42 3.82 -5.10 13.18
C THR A 42 4.14 -5.83 11.87
N ALA A 43 5.41 -6.00 11.58
CA ALA A 43 5.89 -6.68 10.38
C ALA A 43 7.23 -7.38 10.62
N SER A 44 7.65 -8.18 9.64
CA SER A 44 9.04 -8.59 9.46
C SER A 44 9.66 -7.72 8.36
N TYR A 45 10.78 -7.07 8.68
CA TYR A 45 11.57 -6.26 7.76
C TYR A 45 12.92 -6.93 7.51
N ARG A 46 13.18 -7.36 6.27
CA ARG A 46 14.39 -8.10 5.88
C ARG A 46 14.71 -9.26 6.82
N GLY A 47 13.67 -9.93 7.33
CA GLY A 47 13.76 -11.09 8.24
C GLY A 47 13.74 -10.76 9.73
N GLU A 48 13.84 -9.48 10.12
CA GLU A 48 13.86 -9.06 11.52
C GLU A 48 12.49 -8.50 11.96
N PRO A 49 12.05 -8.74 13.21
CA PRO A 49 10.84 -8.12 13.73
C PRO A 49 10.92 -6.59 13.69
N CYS A 50 9.85 -5.94 13.21
CA CYS A 50 9.72 -4.50 13.10
C CYS A 50 8.33 -4.07 13.54
N GLN A 51 8.24 -2.93 14.22
CA GLN A 51 6.98 -2.30 14.55
C GLN A 51 7.10 -0.80 14.28
N ILE A 52 6.18 -0.26 13.49
CA ILE A 52 6.16 1.14 13.10
C ILE A 52 4.82 1.78 13.44
N THR A 53 4.81 3.11 13.53
CA THR A 53 3.61 3.94 13.52
C THR A 53 3.49 4.61 12.17
N GLN A 54 2.34 4.49 11.53
CA GLN A 54 2.09 5.08 10.21
C GLN A 54 0.69 5.65 10.06
N SER A 55 0.57 6.65 9.18
CA SER A 55 -0.67 7.11 8.60
C SER A 55 -0.79 6.63 7.17
N LEU A 56 -2.01 6.25 6.77
CA LEU A 56 -2.35 5.82 5.42
C LEU A 56 -3.48 6.69 4.87
N ALA A 57 -3.46 6.95 3.57
CA ALA A 57 -4.60 7.51 2.86
C ALA A 57 -4.83 6.78 1.55
N MET A 58 -6.09 6.53 1.20
CA MET A 58 -6.47 5.85 -0.03
C MET A 58 -7.47 6.70 -0.82
N ALA A 59 -7.31 6.75 -2.13
CA ALA A 59 -8.27 7.28 -3.08
C ALA A 59 -8.24 6.45 -4.37
N ASN A 60 -9.23 6.62 -5.23
CA ASN A 60 -9.25 5.98 -6.53
C ASN A 60 -9.23 7.02 -7.66
N SER A 61 -8.55 6.69 -8.76
CA SER A 61 -8.66 7.38 -10.04
C SER A 61 -9.07 6.35 -11.09
N GLY A 62 -10.36 6.33 -11.41
CA GLY A 62 -10.97 5.19 -12.09
C GLY A 62 -10.76 3.90 -11.29
N ASP A 63 -10.32 2.84 -11.96
CA ASP A 63 -10.10 1.54 -11.34
C ASP A 63 -8.80 1.42 -10.52
N LEU A 64 -7.88 2.38 -10.64
CA LEU A 64 -6.61 2.33 -9.94
C LEU A 64 -6.72 3.00 -8.57
N GLN A 65 -6.38 2.25 -7.52
CA GLN A 65 -6.25 2.81 -6.18
C GLN A 65 -4.88 3.46 -6.00
N VAL A 66 -4.86 4.65 -5.42
CA VAL A 66 -3.67 5.39 -5.02
C VAL A 66 -3.61 5.40 -3.51
N GLU A 67 -2.50 4.95 -2.96
CA GLU A 67 -2.22 4.94 -1.54
C GLU A 67 -1.07 5.90 -1.21
N LEU A 68 -1.24 6.68 -0.14
CA LEU A 68 -0.19 7.49 0.47
C LEU A 68 0.16 6.91 1.84
N ILE A 69 1.46 6.72 2.07
CA ILE A 69 2.01 6.12 3.28
C ILE A 69 2.96 7.12 3.92
N GLN A 70 2.68 7.48 5.17
CA GLN A 70 3.60 8.24 6.01
C GLN A 70 3.94 7.42 7.25
N GLN A 71 5.19 6.99 7.37
CA GLN A 71 5.70 6.53 8.66
C GLN A 71 5.99 7.73 9.56
N GLU A 72 5.52 7.68 10.80
CA GLU A 72 5.56 8.79 11.77
C GLU A 72 6.76 8.72 12.73
N ASP A 73 7.42 7.56 12.80
CA ASP A 73 8.62 7.33 13.61
C ASP A 73 9.86 7.03 12.75
N GLN A 74 11.01 6.88 13.41
CA GLN A 74 12.32 6.65 12.75
C GLN A 74 12.76 5.18 12.81
N THR A 75 11.85 4.25 13.08
CA THR A 75 12.17 2.83 13.14
C THR A 75 12.60 2.32 11.76
N PRO A 76 13.72 1.57 11.64
CA PRO A 76 14.13 0.98 10.37
C PRO A 76 13.02 0.11 9.74
N SER A 77 12.72 0.38 8.48
CA SER A 77 11.61 -0.23 7.72
C SER A 77 11.87 -0.10 6.22
N VAL A 78 11.00 -0.71 5.41
CA VAL A 78 11.03 -0.52 3.95
C VAL A 78 10.79 0.94 3.56
N PHE A 79 9.99 1.68 4.33
CA PHE A 79 9.66 3.09 4.06
C PHE A 79 10.82 4.03 4.40
N THR A 80 11.47 3.85 5.56
CA THR A 80 12.64 4.65 5.93
C THR A 80 13.84 4.34 5.02
N GLU A 81 14.01 3.08 4.60
CA GLU A 81 15.01 2.70 3.60
C GLU A 81 14.76 3.40 2.26
N PHE A 82 13.52 3.36 1.75
CA PHE A 82 13.14 4.03 0.52
C PHE A 82 13.39 5.54 0.57
N LEU A 83 12.93 6.20 1.64
CA LEU A 83 13.11 7.64 1.83
C LEU A 83 14.59 8.03 1.85
N ALA A 84 15.44 7.26 2.52
CA ALA A 84 16.89 7.50 2.55
C ALA A 84 17.54 7.34 1.17
N ALA A 85 17.06 6.39 0.36
CA ALA A 85 17.65 6.06 -0.94
C ALA A 85 17.12 6.91 -2.10
N ARG A 86 15.88 7.40 -2.03
CA ARG A 86 15.16 8.02 -3.16
C ARG A 86 14.43 9.32 -2.81
N GLY A 87 14.18 9.60 -1.53
CA GLY A 87 13.25 10.63 -1.11
C GLY A 87 11.80 10.21 -1.27
N GLU A 88 10.87 11.17 -1.21
CA GLU A 88 9.43 10.92 -1.37
C GLU A 88 9.08 10.52 -2.80
N GLY A 89 8.05 9.69 -2.95
CA GLY A 89 7.52 9.36 -4.27
C GLY A 89 6.95 7.97 -4.39
N PHE A 90 6.84 7.54 -5.65
CA PHE A 90 6.30 6.23 -6.03
C PHE A 90 7.19 5.11 -5.48
N HIS A 91 6.61 4.25 -4.65
CA HIS A 91 7.31 3.19 -3.94
C HIS A 91 6.98 1.81 -4.50
N GLN A 92 5.69 1.47 -4.60
CA GLN A 92 5.28 0.13 -5.04
C GLN A 92 4.11 0.12 -6.03
N ILE A 93 4.05 -0.93 -6.84
CA ILE A 93 2.80 -1.44 -7.42
C ILE A 93 2.29 -2.58 -6.55
N ALA A 94 0.97 -2.72 -6.42
CA ALA A 94 0.34 -3.73 -5.60
C ALA A 94 -0.64 -4.60 -6.41
N TYR A 95 -0.63 -5.89 -6.07
CA TYR A 95 -1.53 -6.91 -6.58
C TYR A 95 -2.33 -7.49 -5.42
N TRP A 96 -3.59 -7.83 -5.67
CA TRP A 96 -4.46 -8.45 -4.68
C TRP A 96 -4.63 -9.93 -5.00
N ALA A 97 -4.30 -10.79 -4.05
CA ALA A 97 -4.26 -12.24 -4.22
C ALA A 97 -5.48 -12.89 -3.56
N GLU A 98 -6.34 -13.54 -4.36
CA GLU A 98 -7.40 -14.41 -3.86
C GLU A 98 -6.83 -15.66 -3.15
N ASP A 99 -5.75 -16.22 -3.71
CA ASP A 99 -4.98 -17.29 -3.10
C ASP A 99 -3.58 -16.77 -2.75
N PHE A 100 -3.48 -16.18 -1.54
CA PHE A 100 -2.24 -15.59 -1.04
C PHE A 100 -1.13 -16.63 -0.91
N ASP A 101 -1.44 -17.82 -0.40
CA ASP A 101 -0.45 -18.87 -0.15
C ASP A 101 0.10 -19.43 -1.47
N ALA A 102 -0.74 -19.68 -2.47
CA ALA A 102 -0.28 -20.09 -3.80
C ALA A 102 0.57 -19.00 -4.47
N THR A 103 0.20 -17.73 -4.30
CA THR A 103 0.99 -16.60 -4.83
C THR A 103 2.36 -16.54 -4.16
N MET A 104 2.44 -16.69 -2.84
CA MET A 104 3.71 -16.68 -2.11
C MET A 104 4.59 -17.90 -2.43
N GLN A 105 4.00 -19.06 -2.71
CA GLN A 105 4.73 -20.21 -3.23
C GLN A 105 5.36 -19.91 -4.61
N ALA A 106 4.61 -19.23 -5.50
CA ALA A 106 5.14 -18.83 -6.81
C ALA A 106 6.26 -17.79 -6.69
N VAL A 107 6.13 -16.82 -5.78
CA VAL A 107 7.18 -15.82 -5.44
C VAL A 107 8.45 -16.52 -4.96
N SER A 108 8.30 -17.47 -4.04
CA SER A 108 9.43 -18.25 -3.50
C SER A 108 10.11 -19.08 -4.59
N ALA A 109 9.32 -19.76 -5.45
CA ALA A 109 9.84 -20.53 -6.57
C ALA A 109 10.56 -19.66 -7.62
N ALA A 110 10.15 -18.39 -7.76
CA ALA A 110 10.80 -17.40 -8.62
C ALA A 110 12.07 -16.79 -8.00
N GLY A 111 12.35 -17.06 -6.72
CA GLY A 111 13.51 -16.55 -6.00
C GLY A 111 13.44 -15.05 -5.72
N TRP A 112 12.23 -14.48 -5.58
CA TRP A 112 12.06 -13.07 -5.26
C TRP A 112 12.17 -12.86 -3.75
N PRO A 113 13.11 -12.02 -3.26
CA PRO A 113 13.24 -11.71 -1.84
C PRO A 113 11.96 -11.05 -1.31
N VAL A 114 11.48 -11.52 -0.16
CA VAL A 114 10.46 -10.84 0.65
C VAL A 114 11.19 -9.90 1.60
N VAL A 115 10.93 -8.60 1.49
CA VAL A 115 11.64 -7.57 2.26
C VAL A 115 10.79 -6.94 3.35
N TRP A 116 9.47 -7.03 3.23
CA TRP A 116 8.52 -6.57 4.23
C TRP A 116 7.27 -7.45 4.20
N SER A 117 6.85 -8.00 5.33
CA SER A 117 5.65 -8.87 5.40
C SER A 117 5.00 -8.82 6.77
N GLY A 118 3.68 -8.95 6.84
CA GLY A 118 2.95 -8.93 8.09
C GLY A 118 1.44 -8.97 7.89
N GLY A 119 0.71 -8.46 8.88
CA GLY A 119 -0.73 -8.28 8.79
C GLY A 119 -1.58 -9.48 9.23
N GLU A 120 -0.95 -10.57 9.70
CA GLU A 120 -1.64 -11.73 10.27
C GLU A 120 -2.46 -11.36 11.52
N ASP A 121 -1.96 -10.43 12.33
CA ASP A 121 -2.55 -9.96 13.58
C ASP A 121 -3.75 -9.02 13.38
N VAL A 122 -3.78 -8.31 12.25
CA VAL A 122 -4.84 -7.34 11.89
C VAL A 122 -5.81 -7.85 10.82
N GLY A 123 -5.66 -9.11 10.40
CA GLY A 123 -6.61 -9.81 9.53
C GLY A 123 -6.47 -9.54 8.03
N THR A 124 -5.32 -9.03 7.58
CA THR A 124 -5.01 -8.85 6.15
C THR A 124 -3.53 -9.05 5.93
N ARG A 125 -3.14 -10.18 5.34
CA ARG A 125 -1.74 -10.50 5.07
C ARG A 125 -1.21 -9.67 3.90
N PHE A 126 0.04 -9.25 3.99
CA PHE A 126 0.76 -8.63 2.89
C PHE A 126 2.22 -9.10 2.82
N ALA A 127 2.80 -8.99 1.63
CA ALA A 127 4.22 -9.19 1.39
C ALA A 127 4.72 -8.25 0.29
N TYR A 128 5.86 -7.61 0.54
CA TYR A 128 6.56 -6.74 -0.39
C TYR A 128 7.79 -7.50 -0.87
N VAL A 129 7.95 -7.57 -2.18
CA VAL A 129 8.99 -8.35 -2.83
C VAL A 129 9.81 -7.49 -3.77
N GLU A 130 11.07 -7.84 -3.94
CA GLU A 130 12.02 -7.16 -4.83
C GLU A 130 12.44 -8.08 -5.99
N PRO A 131 11.67 -8.16 -7.10
CA PRO A 131 12.06 -8.99 -8.23
C PRO A 131 13.40 -8.51 -8.82
N PRO A 132 14.38 -9.41 -9.02
CA PRO A 132 15.72 -9.02 -9.45
C PRO A 132 15.69 -8.41 -10.86
N ASN A 133 16.41 -7.30 -11.05
CA ASN A 133 16.50 -6.55 -12.31
C ASN A 133 15.15 -6.02 -12.84
N CYS A 134 14.16 -5.82 -11.96
CA CYS A 134 12.87 -5.24 -12.32
C CYS A 134 12.89 -3.71 -12.25
N PRO A 135 12.27 -3.00 -13.21
CA PRO A 135 12.05 -1.55 -13.11
C PRO A 135 11.14 -1.17 -11.94
N ALA A 136 10.15 -2.01 -11.61
CA ALA A 136 9.38 -1.88 -10.38
C ALA A 136 10.27 -2.37 -9.23
N SER A 137 10.78 -1.42 -8.44
CA SER A 137 11.74 -1.73 -7.38
C SER A 137 11.10 -2.55 -6.26
N VAL A 138 9.81 -2.33 -6.00
CA VAL A 138 9.03 -3.05 -4.98
C VAL A 138 7.68 -3.44 -5.56
N VAL A 139 7.28 -4.69 -5.34
CA VAL A 139 5.95 -5.21 -5.68
C VAL A 139 5.27 -5.70 -4.41
N GLU A 140 4.08 -5.21 -4.14
CA GLU A 140 3.26 -5.64 -3.02
C GLU A 140 2.25 -6.69 -3.47
N ILE A 141 2.09 -7.70 -2.62
CA ILE A 141 1.06 -8.73 -2.71
C ILE A 141 0.25 -8.61 -1.42
N MET A 142 -1.01 -8.23 -1.55
CA MET A 142 -1.95 -8.15 -0.44
C MET A 142 -2.98 -9.24 -0.58
N GLU A 143 -3.35 -9.89 0.52
CA GLU A 143 -4.44 -10.87 0.54
C GLU A 143 -5.79 -10.19 0.28
N LEU A 144 -6.52 -10.72 -0.70
CA LEU A 144 -7.88 -10.31 -1.00
C LEU A 144 -8.85 -11.11 -0.12
N THR A 145 -9.32 -10.47 0.95
CA THR A 145 -10.37 -10.98 1.84
C THR A 145 -11.67 -10.25 1.55
N GLU A 146 -12.78 -10.72 2.11
CA GLU A 146 -14.06 -10.00 2.01
C GLU A 146 -13.96 -8.57 2.57
N ILE A 147 -13.14 -8.37 3.61
CA ILE A 147 -12.95 -7.07 4.25
C ILE A 147 -12.16 -6.12 3.34
N THR A 148 -11.04 -6.58 2.78
CA THR A 148 -10.23 -5.73 1.88
C THR A 148 -10.93 -5.47 0.56
N ALA A 149 -11.67 -6.45 0.03
CA ALA A 149 -12.53 -6.26 -1.14
C ALA A 149 -13.60 -5.20 -0.89
N GLY A 150 -14.33 -5.28 0.24
CA GLY A 150 -15.34 -4.29 0.59
C GLY A 150 -14.78 -2.89 0.79
N MET A 151 -13.60 -2.77 1.40
CA MET A 151 -12.90 -1.47 1.52
C MET A 151 -12.50 -0.91 0.14
N ALA A 152 -11.95 -1.76 -0.73
CA ALA A 152 -11.56 -1.36 -2.08
C ALA A 152 -12.76 -0.88 -2.91
N GLU A 153 -13.88 -1.60 -2.86
CA GLU A 153 -15.12 -1.21 -3.52
C GLU A 153 -15.64 0.12 -2.96
N PHE A 154 -15.65 0.28 -1.63
CA PHE A 154 -16.09 1.50 -0.98
C PHE A 154 -15.27 2.73 -1.41
N VAL A 155 -13.93 2.63 -1.41
CA VAL A 155 -13.06 3.74 -1.83
C VAL A 155 -13.25 4.07 -3.32
N ARG A 156 -13.36 3.05 -4.18
CA ARG A 156 -13.59 3.23 -5.61
C ARG A 156 -14.93 3.91 -5.89
N ASP A 157 -16.00 3.40 -5.30
CA ASP A 157 -17.35 3.89 -5.55
C ASP A 157 -17.51 5.32 -5.04
N ALA A 158 -16.84 5.68 -3.94
CA ALA A 158 -16.81 7.05 -3.42
C ALA A 158 -16.08 8.06 -4.33
N ALA A 159 -15.17 7.61 -5.18
CA ALA A 159 -14.50 8.44 -6.20
C ALA A 159 -15.31 8.56 -7.50
N THR A 160 -16.33 7.71 -7.69
CA THR A 160 -17.18 7.75 -8.88
C THR A 160 -18.04 9.01 -8.85
N ASP A 161 -17.95 9.81 -9.93
CA ASP A 161 -18.66 11.09 -10.09
C ASP A 161 -18.46 12.08 -8.93
N TRP A 162 -17.33 11.98 -8.22
CA TRP A 162 -17.01 12.88 -7.12
C TRP A 162 -16.81 14.32 -7.62
N ASP A 163 -17.48 15.27 -6.98
CA ASP A 163 -17.57 16.68 -7.40
C ASP A 163 -16.55 17.61 -6.71
N GLY A 164 -15.65 17.05 -5.91
CA GLY A 164 -14.69 17.82 -5.11
C GLY A 164 -15.13 18.11 -3.66
N SER A 165 -16.37 17.80 -3.29
CA SER A 165 -16.89 18.06 -1.93
C SER A 165 -16.42 17.01 -0.91
N ASP A 166 -16.17 17.44 0.32
CA ASP A 166 -15.70 16.55 1.40
C ASP A 166 -14.46 15.71 0.99
N PRO A 167 -13.33 16.36 0.65
CA PRO A 167 -12.19 15.74 -0.03
C PRO A 167 -11.33 14.83 0.84
N ILE A 168 -11.43 14.95 2.16
CA ILE A 168 -10.61 14.19 3.11
C ILE A 168 -11.52 13.66 4.22
N ARG A 169 -11.64 12.34 4.30
CA ARG A 169 -12.57 11.61 5.16
C ARG A 169 -11.80 10.71 6.12
N ALA A 170 -12.08 10.81 7.42
CA ALA A 170 -11.48 9.92 8.40
C ALA A 170 -12.11 8.53 8.30
N LEU A 171 -11.28 7.48 8.23
CA LEU A 171 -11.76 6.18 7.78
C LEU A 171 -12.41 5.29 8.85
N GLY A 172 -13.04 5.80 9.90
CA GLY A 172 -13.70 4.98 10.93
C GLY A 172 -13.49 5.54 12.33
N GLY A 173 -14.19 6.64 12.56
CA GLY A 173 -14.67 7.04 13.88
C GLY A 173 -16.07 6.52 14.14
#